data_AF-A0A6A4ZH40-F1
#
_entry.id   AF-A0A6A4ZH40-F1
#
_cell.length_a   1.000
_cell.length_b   1.000
_cell.length_c   1.000
_cell.angle_alpha   90.00
_cell.angle_beta   90.00
_cell.angle_gamma   90.00
#
_symmetry.space_group_name_H-M   'P 1'
#
loop_
_entity.id
_entity.type
_entity.pdbx_description
1 polymer ?
#
loop_
_entity_poly.entity_id
_entity_poly.type
_entity_poly.pdbx_seq_one_letter_code
_entity_poly.pdbx_strand_id
1 'polypeptide(L)'
;IPLDDTLHRIQLTLESTTDVKALDATLAMAMLQDLNAMKLTMETLKETGLGRSVNKLRKHPSDQVAAASQALVAKWKKEMLGQ
;
A
#
# COMPACT_ATOMS: atom_id res chain seq x y z
N ILE A 1 14.31 3.27 -13.74
CA ILE A 1 13.15 3.93 -13.09
C ILE A 1 13.58 4.14 -11.64
N PRO A 2 13.71 5.37 -11.14
CA PRO A 2 14.02 5.58 -9.73
C PRO A 2 12.86 4.99 -8.94
N LEU A 3 13.14 4.03 -8.06
CA LEU A 3 12.10 3.36 -7.26
C LEU A 3 11.37 4.37 -6.36
N ASP A 4 12.02 5.49 -6.05
CA ASP A 4 11.50 6.59 -5.23
C ASP A 4 10.32 7.33 -5.86
N ASP A 5 10.28 7.58 -7.17
CA ASP A 5 9.21 8.38 -7.79
C ASP A 5 7.84 7.70 -7.68
N THR A 6 7.80 6.38 -7.91
CA THR A 6 6.54 5.63 -7.84
C THR A 6 6.08 5.52 -6.39
N LEU A 7 7.00 5.28 -5.46
CA LEU A 7 6.69 5.22 -4.05
C LEU A 7 6.16 6.57 -3.53
N HIS A 8 6.81 7.67 -3.92
CA HIS A 8 6.42 9.02 -3.54
C HIS A 8 5.04 9.38 -4.08
N ARG A 9 4.75 9.03 -5.34
CA ARG A 9 3.40 9.21 -5.93
C ARG A 9 2.34 8.43 -5.16
N ILE A 10 2.63 7.19 -4.78
CA ILE A 10 1.70 6.33 -4.04
C ILE A 10 1.43 6.92 -2.66
N GLN A 11 2.49 7.36 -1.99
CA GLN A 11 2.41 7.98 -0.68
C GLN A 11 1.59 9.28 -0.73
N LEU A 12 1.90 10.21 -1.65
CA LEU A 12 1.16 11.45 -1.85
C LEU A 12 -0.33 11.20 -2.12
N THR A 13 -0.64 10.20 -2.93
CA THR A 13 -2.02 9.83 -3.25
C THR A 13 -2.75 9.36 -1.99
N LEU A 14 -2.12 8.49 -1.20
CA LEU A 14 -2.70 7.97 0.04
C LEU A 14 -2.82 9.01 1.16
N GLU A 15 -1.90 9.98 1.23
CA GLU A 15 -1.97 11.10 2.16
C GLU A 15 -3.02 12.14 1.77
N SER A 16 -3.14 12.45 0.47
CA SER A 16 -4.16 13.37 -0.04
C SER A 16 -5.57 12.75 0.02
N THR A 17 -5.66 11.43 -0.02
CA THR A 17 -6.93 10.70 0.07
C THR A 17 -7.44 10.68 1.50
N THR A 18 -8.34 11.61 1.82
CA THR A 18 -8.97 11.69 3.16
C THR A 18 -9.90 10.51 3.43
N ASP A 19 -10.58 10.01 2.40
CA ASP A 19 -11.42 8.81 2.48
C ASP A 19 -10.94 7.76 1.45
N VAL A 20 -10.39 6.66 1.96
CA VAL A 20 -9.95 5.53 1.12
C VAL A 20 -11.08 4.91 0.31
N LYS A 21 -12.35 5.16 0.65
CA LYS A 21 -13.50 4.69 -0.13
C LYS A 21 -13.75 5.51 -1.40
N ALA A 22 -13.23 6.74 -1.44
CA ALA A 22 -13.32 7.62 -2.59
C ALA A 22 -12.19 7.39 -3.60
N LEU A 23 -11.19 6.56 -3.25
CA LEU A 23 -10.13 6.20 -4.17
C LEU A 23 -10.67 5.25 -5.26
N ASP A 24 -10.24 5.45 -6.50
CA ASP A 24 -10.60 4.54 -7.58
C ASP A 24 -10.04 3.14 -7.34
N ALA A 25 -10.89 2.11 -7.48
CA ALA A 25 -10.49 0.73 -7.27
C ALA A 25 -9.33 0.30 -8.18
N THR A 26 -9.36 0.73 -9.45
CA THR A 26 -8.30 0.47 -10.43
C THR A 26 -6.98 1.11 -10.01
N LEU A 27 -7.03 2.36 -9.53
CA LEU A 27 -5.85 3.08 -9.06
C LEU A 27 -5.29 2.41 -7.80
N ALA A 28 -6.15 2.11 -6.83
CA ALA A 28 -5.77 1.40 -5.62
C ALA A 28 -5.12 0.03 -5.92
N MET A 29 -5.69 -0.73 -6.87
CA MET A 29 -5.10 -1.99 -7.33
C MET A 29 -3.72 -1.80 -7.94
N ALA A 30 -3.56 -0.85 -8.87
CA ALA A 30 -2.27 -0.57 -9.49
C ALA A 30 -1.20 -0.22 -8.44
N MET A 31 -1.55 0.64 -7.47
CA MET A 31 -0.66 1.00 -6.37
C MET A 31 -0.27 -0.21 -5.51
N LEU A 32 -1.22 -1.09 -5.18
CA LEU A 32 -0.94 -2.31 -4.41
C LEU A 32 -0.06 -3.30 -5.17
N GLN A 33 -0.24 -3.40 -6.49
CA GLN A 33 0.61 -4.23 -7.35
C GLN A 33 2.03 -3.68 -7.45
N ASP A 34 2.18 -2.37 -7.65
CA ASP A 34 3.47 -1.68 -7.64
C ASP A 34 4.21 -1.93 -6.32
N LEU A 35 3.54 -1.70 -5.19
CA LEU A 35 4.09 -1.95 -3.86
C LEU A 35 4.46 -3.42 -3.60
N ASN A 36 3.74 -4.37 -4.21
CA ASN A 36 4.03 -5.80 -4.09
C ASN A 36 5.21 -6.25 -4.96
N ALA A 37 5.41 -5.59 -6.10
CA ALA A 37 6.56 -5.80 -6.98
C ALA A 37 7.83 -5.14 -6.42
N MET A 38 7.69 -4.10 -5.61
CA MET A 38 8.79 -3.42 -4.93
C MET A 38 9.34 -4.24 -3.75
N LYS A 39 10.68 -4.25 -3.62
CA LYS A 39 11.35 -4.69 -2.39
C LYS A 39 11.36 -3.55 -1.37
N LEU A 40 10.25 -3.37 -0.67
CA LEU A 40 10.15 -2.44 0.45
C LEU A 40 10.80 -3.05 1.70
N THR A 41 11.48 -2.23 2.48
CA THR A 41 12.01 -2.61 3.79
C THR A 41 11.07 -2.15 4.91
N MET A 42 11.26 -2.70 6.12
CA MET A 42 10.47 -2.28 7.28
C MET A 42 10.71 -0.80 7.63
N GLU A 43 11.91 -0.30 7.36
CA GLU A 43 12.27 1.11 7.50
C GLU A 43 11.46 1.97 6.54
N THR A 44 11.44 1.64 5.25
CA THR A 44 10.64 2.37 4.25
C THR A 44 9.16 2.42 4.62
N LEU A 45 8.57 1.31 5.07
CA LEU A 45 7.17 1.28 5.50
C LEU A 45 6.89 2.14 6.74
N LYS A 46 7.87 2.26 7.65
CA LYS A 46 7.78 3.11 8.85
C LYS A 46 7.94 4.59 8.50
N GLU A 47 8.93 4.93 7.67
CA GLU A 47 9.22 6.30 7.25
C GLU A 47 8.09 6.88 6.39
N THR A 48 7.61 6.12 5.42
CA THR A 48 6.53 6.57 4.51
C THR A 48 5.12 6.43 5.12
N GLY A 49 4.97 5.68 6.20
CA GLY A 49 3.67 5.35 6.78
C GLY A 49 2.76 4.49 5.90
N LEU A 50 3.27 3.94 4.78
CA LEU A 50 2.49 3.15 3.82
C LEU A 50 1.81 1.94 4.44
N GLY A 51 2.43 1.32 5.44
CA GLY A 51 1.83 0.19 6.17
C GLY A 51 0.47 0.54 6.78
N ARG A 52 0.31 1.77 7.29
CA ARG A 52 -0.97 2.24 7.84
C ARG A 52 -1.96 2.56 6.73
N SER A 53 -1.52 3.25 5.69
CA SER A 53 -2.37 3.66 4.57
C SER A 53 -2.91 2.45 3.79
N VAL A 54 -2.07 1.47 3.49
CA VAL A 54 -2.50 0.21 2.89
C VAL A 54 -3.45 -0.56 3.82
N ASN A 55 -3.20 -0.57 5.13
CA ASN A 55 -4.13 -1.19 6.07
C ASN A 55 -5.51 -0.49 6.11
N LYS A 56 -5.60 0.80 5.77
CA LYS A 56 -6.89 1.51 5.62
C LYS A 56 -7.65 1.05 4.36
N LEU A 57 -6.96 0.70 3.26
CA LEU A 57 -7.58 0.17 2.03
C LEU A 57 -8.38 -1.12 2.24
N ARG A 58 -8.21 -1.79 3.39
CA ARG A 58 -9.06 -2.92 3.79
C ARG A 58 -10.54 -2.55 3.97
N LYS A 59 -10.85 -1.26 4.13
CA LYS A 59 -12.22 -0.71 4.23
C LYS A 59 -12.76 -0.20 2.90
N HIS A 60 -12.01 -0.37 1.81
CA HIS A 60 -12.40 0.05 0.48
C HIS A 60 -13.65 -0.74 0.01
N PRO A 61 -14.61 -0.14 -0.72
CA PRO A 61 -15.84 -0.82 -1.17
C PRO A 61 -15.59 -1.96 -2.17
N SER A 62 -14.45 -1.94 -2.86
CA SER A 62 -14.00 -3.04 -3.72
C SER A 62 -13.36 -4.17 -2.90
N ASP A 63 -13.96 -5.36 -2.96
CA ASP A 63 -13.45 -6.57 -2.31
C ASP A 63 -12.04 -6.95 -2.80
N GLN A 64 -11.73 -6.73 -4.08
CA GLN A 64 -10.39 -7.00 -4.62
C GLN A 64 -9.33 -6.12 -3.95
N VAL A 65 -9.62 -4.82 -3.79
CA VAL A 65 -8.73 -3.85 -3.10
C VAL A 65 -8.57 -4.23 -1.63
N ALA A 66 -9.67 -4.58 -0.96
CA ALA A 66 -9.63 -5.00 0.43
C ALA A 66 -8.78 -6.27 0.60
N ALA A 67 -9.00 -7.30 -0.22
CA ALA A 67 -8.26 -8.55 -0.16
C ALA A 67 -6.77 -8.37 -0.48
N ALA A 68 -6.42 -7.62 -1.53
CA ALA A 68 -5.02 -7.40 -1.90
C ALA A 68 -4.26 -6.59 -0.85
N SER A 69 -4.89 -5.56 -0.29
CA SER A 69 -4.29 -4.77 0.80
C SER A 69 -4.09 -5.62 2.06
N GLN A 70 -5.01 -6.54 2.37
CA GLN A 70 -4.83 -7.51 3.45
C GLN A 70 -3.64 -8.43 3.19
N ALA A 71 -3.56 -9.02 2.00
CA ALA A 71 -2.50 -9.94 1.60
C ALA A 71 -1.12 -9.26 1.61
N LEU A 72 -1.03 -8.02 1.12
CA LEU A 72 0.21 -7.27 1.07
C LEU A 72 0.75 -6.96 2.48
N VAL A 73 -0.12 -6.49 3.38
CA VAL A 73 0.26 -6.25 4.79
C VAL A 73 0.66 -7.55 5.49
N ALA A 74 -0.05 -8.66 5.23
CA ALA A 74 0.30 -9.96 5.78
C ALA A 74 1.66 -10.46 5.27
N LYS A 75 1.95 -10.27 3.98
CA LYS A 75 3.25 -10.55 3.38
C LYS A 75 4.35 -9.73 4.04
N TRP A 76 4.19 -8.41 4.17
CA TRP A 76 5.19 -7.58 4.86
C TRP A 76 5.41 -8.00 6.30
N LYS A 77 4.35 -8.31 7.05
CA LYS A 77 4.51 -8.86 8.40
C LYS A 77 5.29 -10.17 8.39
N LYS A 78 4.98 -11.09 7.50
CA LYS A 78 5.70 -12.37 7.41
C LYS A 78 7.17 -12.18 7.04
N GLU A 79 7.45 -11.35 6.03
CA GLU A 79 8.81 -11.11 5.54
C GLU A 79 9.66 -10.27 6.51
N MET A 80 9.04 -9.40 7.32
CA MET A 80 9.77 -8.44 8.18
C MET A 80 9.72 -8.76 9.67
N LEU A 81 8.64 -9.38 10.16
CA LEU A 81 8.52 -9.87 11.55
C LEU A 81 8.84 -11.37 11.68
N GLY A 82 8.98 -12.09 10.57
CA GLY A 82 9.46 -13.47 10.58
C GLY A 82 10.97 -13.55 10.73
N GLN A 83 11.48 -13.26 11.93
CA GLN A 83 12.69 -13.87 12.48
C GLN A 83 12.30 -14.67 13.72
#